data_AF-A0A507FJ96-F1
#
_entry.id   AF-A0A507FJ96-F1
#
_cell.length_a   1.000
_cell.length_b   1.000
_cell.length_c   1.000
_cell.angle_alpha   90.00
_cell.angle_beta   90.00
_cell.angle_gamma   90.00
#
_symmetry.space_group_name_H-M   'P 1'
#
loop_
_entity.id
_entity.type
_entity.pdbx_description
1 polymer ?
#
loop_
_entity_poly.entity_id
_entity_poly.type
_entity_poly.pdbx_seq_one_letter_code
_entity_poly.pdbx_strand_id
1 'polypeptide(L)'
;MSASIFQLTLRVEHLFTLKFTAKQLERNAKKATKDEGVEKAKVKKAIQQGNMEGARIYASNAIRKKNESINFLRLASRVDAVASRVQTAVTMRAVTNSMAGVVKGMDKAMQSMNLEQISMVMDKFEQQFEDLDVQTAYMEGAMGQTTAMTTPGDQVDELINQVADENGLERQLDMPGANLGNLVSGTASTVKEQDELGERLARLRNM
;
A
#
# COMPACT_ATOMS: atom_id res chain seq x y z
N MET A 1 -17.62 2.10 32.60
CA MET A 1 -16.93 1.11 31.74
C MET A 1 -17.84 0.49 30.67
N SER A 2 -19.11 0.21 30.96
CA SER A 2 -20.03 -0.50 30.04
C SER A 2 -20.27 0.19 28.68
N ALA A 3 -20.49 1.51 28.64
CA ALA A 3 -20.81 2.23 27.39
C ALA A 3 -19.67 2.30 26.35
N SER A 4 -18.40 2.36 26.80
CA SER A 4 -17.24 2.41 25.89
C SER A 4 -16.88 1.04 25.31
N ILE A 5 -17.10 -0.05 26.06
CA ILE A 5 -16.89 -1.42 25.58
C ILE A 5 -17.99 -1.75 24.56
N PHE A 6 -19.25 -1.40 24.84
CA PHE A 6 -20.36 -1.59 23.90
C PHE A 6 -20.15 -0.85 22.57
N GLN A 7 -19.70 0.42 22.62
CA GLN A 7 -19.33 1.22 21.44
C GLN A 7 -18.12 0.69 20.66
N LEU A 8 -17.22 -0.06 21.31
CA LEU A 8 -16.08 -0.69 20.64
C LEU A 8 -16.51 -1.98 19.93
N THR A 9 -17.31 -2.81 20.59
CA THR A 9 -17.89 -4.03 20.01
C THR A 9 -18.76 -3.71 18.79
N LEU A 10 -19.63 -2.69 18.90
CA LEU A 10 -20.50 -2.25 17.80
C LEU A 10 -19.68 -1.79 16.58
N ARG A 11 -18.55 -1.10 16.80
CA ARG A 11 -17.66 -0.65 15.71
C ARG A 11 -16.92 -1.80 15.03
N VAL A 12 -16.48 -2.80 15.80
CA VAL A 12 -15.87 -4.01 15.23
C VAL A 12 -16.91 -4.82 14.44
N GLU A 13 -18.17 -4.88 14.91
CA GLU A 13 -19.30 -5.47 14.18
C GLU A 13 -19.59 -4.77 12.86
N HIS A 14 -19.62 -3.44 12.84
CA HIS A 14 -19.85 -2.67 11.62
C HIS A 14 -18.70 -2.81 10.61
N LEU A 15 -17.46 -2.86 11.09
CA LEU A 15 -16.29 -3.12 10.26
C LEU A 15 -16.31 -4.53 9.66
N PHE A 16 -16.68 -5.53 10.46
CA PHE A 16 -16.88 -6.90 9.99
C PHE A 16 -17.99 -6.97 8.94
N THR A 17 -19.12 -6.31 9.19
CA THR A 17 -20.23 -6.22 8.23
C THR A 17 -19.78 -5.59 6.92
N LEU A 18 -19.03 -4.50 6.94
CA LEU A 18 -18.49 -3.85 5.74
C LEU A 18 -17.57 -4.78 4.94
N LYS A 19 -16.61 -5.43 5.60
CA LYS A 19 -15.70 -6.40 4.94
C LYS A 19 -16.46 -7.59 4.37
N PHE A 20 -17.46 -8.09 5.10
CA PHE A 20 -18.31 -9.17 4.64
C PHE A 20 -19.14 -8.76 3.43
N THR A 21 -19.76 -7.58 3.45
CA THR A 21 -20.51 -7.03 2.33
C THR A 21 -19.63 -6.83 1.10
N ALA A 22 -18.41 -6.29 1.24
CA ALA A 22 -17.45 -6.17 0.14
C ALA A 22 -17.20 -7.53 -0.53
N LYS A 23 -16.89 -8.55 0.28
CA LYS A 23 -16.64 -9.91 -0.21
C LYS A 23 -17.87 -10.58 -0.82
N GLN A 24 -19.05 -10.30 -0.28
CA GLN A 24 -20.32 -10.78 -0.85
C GLN A 24 -20.59 -10.13 -2.22
N LEU A 25 -20.28 -8.84 -2.37
CA LEU A 25 -20.40 -8.13 -3.65
C LEU A 25 -19.42 -8.68 -4.70
N GLU A 26 -18.19 -9.00 -4.32
CA GLU A 26 -17.23 -9.67 -5.22
C GLU A 26 -17.74 -11.04 -5.69
N ARG A 27 -18.32 -11.83 -4.79
CA ARG A 27 -18.93 -13.12 -5.14
C ARG A 27 -20.10 -12.94 -6.10
N ASN A 28 -20.94 -11.94 -5.88
CA ASN A 28 -22.05 -11.61 -6.77
C ASN A 28 -21.55 -11.14 -8.15
N ALA A 29 -20.47 -10.36 -8.21
CA ALA A 29 -19.82 -9.96 -9.45
C ALA A 29 -19.32 -11.19 -10.25
N LYS A 30 -18.59 -12.10 -9.58
CA LYS A 30 -18.11 -13.35 -10.19
C LYS A 30 -19.26 -14.23 -10.69
N LYS A 31 -20.35 -14.32 -9.92
CA LYS A 31 -21.56 -15.04 -10.34
C LYS A 31 -22.19 -14.42 -11.58
N ALA A 32 -22.33 -13.09 -11.62
CA ALA A 32 -22.88 -12.39 -12.78
C ALA A 32 -22.00 -12.57 -14.04
N THR A 33 -20.67 -12.62 -13.91
CA THR A 33 -19.76 -12.93 -15.02
C THR A 33 -19.90 -14.37 -15.51
N LYS A 34 -20.12 -15.33 -14.59
CA LYS A 34 -20.40 -16.72 -14.98
C LYS A 34 -21.73 -16.82 -15.75
N ASP A 35 -22.78 -16.16 -15.26
CA ASP A 35 -24.09 -16.12 -15.91
C ASP A 35 -24.00 -15.44 -17.28
N GLU A 36 -23.22 -14.36 -17.43
CA GLU A 36 -22.91 -13.74 -18.72
C GLU A 36 -22.30 -14.76 -19.71
N GLY A 37 -21.34 -15.57 -19.26
CA GLY A 37 -20.73 -16.62 -20.07
C GLY A 37 -21.74 -17.67 -20.55
N VAL A 38 -22.68 -18.05 -19.68
CA VAL A 38 -23.78 -18.97 -20.02
C VAL A 38 -24.70 -18.36 -21.08
N GLU A 39 -25.10 -17.11 -20.93
CA GLU A 39 -25.96 -16.41 -21.91
C GLU A 39 -25.25 -16.25 -23.25
N LYS A 40 -23.95 -15.94 -23.27
CA LYS A 40 -23.13 -15.94 -24.50
C LYS A 40 -23.11 -17.29 -25.21
N ALA A 41 -23.04 -18.39 -24.45
CA ALA A 41 -23.11 -19.73 -25.03
C ALA A 41 -24.49 -20.01 -25.65
N LYS A 42 -25.59 -19.53 -25.03
CA LYS A 42 -26.94 -19.61 -25.59
C LYS A 42 -27.10 -18.77 -26.86
N VAL A 43 -26.51 -17.58 -26.93
CA VAL A 43 -26.47 -16.76 -28.15
C VAL A 43 -25.85 -17.54 -29.31
N LYS A 44 -24.68 -18.17 -29.09
CA LYS A 44 -24.02 -18.99 -30.12
C LYS A 44 -24.91 -20.10 -30.64
N LYS A 45 -25.60 -20.82 -29.74
CA LYS A 45 -26.54 -21.89 -30.11
C LYS A 45 -27.76 -21.35 -30.89
N ALA A 46 -28.34 -20.24 -30.45
CA ALA A 46 -29.50 -19.63 -31.11
C ALA A 46 -29.17 -19.15 -32.53
N ILE A 47 -27.97 -18.61 -32.75
CA ILE A 47 -27.48 -18.23 -34.08
C ILE A 47 -27.33 -19.46 -34.97
N GLN A 48 -26.74 -20.55 -34.47
CA GLN A 48 -26.58 -21.80 -35.23
C GLN A 48 -27.93 -22.43 -35.63
N GLN A 49 -28.96 -22.24 -34.82
CA GLN A 49 -30.32 -22.71 -35.08
C GLN A 49 -31.13 -21.76 -35.99
N GLY A 50 -30.55 -20.64 -36.44
CA GLY A 50 -31.24 -19.65 -37.28
C GLY A 50 -32.26 -18.78 -36.54
N ASN A 51 -32.36 -18.88 -35.20
CA ASN A 51 -33.27 -18.09 -34.38
C ASN A 51 -32.64 -16.74 -34.00
N MET A 52 -32.68 -15.80 -34.94
CA MET A 52 -32.13 -14.45 -34.79
C MET A 52 -32.82 -13.63 -33.69
N GLU A 53 -34.12 -13.82 -33.47
CA GLU A 53 -34.87 -13.10 -32.44
C GLU A 53 -34.49 -13.56 -31.03
N GLY A 54 -34.40 -14.88 -30.82
CA GLY A 54 -33.91 -15.46 -29.56
C GLY A 54 -32.46 -15.10 -29.26
N ALA A 55 -31.59 -15.07 -30.29
CA ALA A 55 -30.20 -14.64 -30.14
C ALA A 55 -30.10 -13.18 -29.66
N ARG A 56 -30.98 -12.28 -30.13
CA ARG A 56 -31.01 -10.88 -29.70
C ARG A 56 -31.39 -10.72 -28.22
N ILE A 57 -32.34 -11.53 -27.74
CA ILE A 57 -32.76 -11.54 -26.34
C ILE A 57 -31.64 -12.05 -25.44
N TYR A 58 -31.00 -13.17 -25.78
CA TYR A 58 -29.88 -13.71 -25.02
C TYR A 58 -28.67 -12.76 -25.02
N ALA A 59 -28.42 -12.05 -26.12
CA ALA A 59 -27.36 -11.06 -26.22
C ALA A 59 -27.62 -9.85 -25.30
N SER A 60 -28.86 -9.35 -25.28
CA SER A 60 -29.28 -8.28 -24.36
C SER A 60 -29.10 -8.70 -22.88
N ASN A 61 -29.50 -9.93 -22.54
CA ASN A 61 -29.29 -10.49 -21.22
C ASN A 61 -27.81 -10.60 -20.83
N ALA A 62 -26.94 -11.03 -21.76
CA ALA A 62 -25.51 -11.08 -21.53
C ALA A 62 -24.93 -9.68 -21.25
N ILE A 63 -25.29 -8.67 -22.05
CA ILE A 63 -24.84 -7.28 -21.83
C ILE A 63 -25.30 -6.76 -20.47
N ARG A 64 -26.56 -7.03 -20.10
CA ARG A 64 -27.09 -6.66 -18.79
C ARG A 64 -26.29 -7.30 -17.65
N LYS A 65 -25.99 -8.60 -17.74
CA LYS A 65 -25.20 -9.33 -16.74
C LYS A 65 -23.75 -8.85 -16.65
N LYS A 66 -23.14 -8.48 -17.77
CA LYS A 66 -21.81 -7.84 -17.80
C LYS A 66 -21.82 -6.51 -17.04
N ASN A 67 -22.81 -5.65 -17.30
CA ASN A 67 -22.92 -4.37 -16.61
C ASN A 67 -23.20 -4.55 -15.11
N GLU A 68 -24.04 -5.52 -14.75
CA GLU A 68 -24.31 -5.88 -13.35
C GLU A 68 -23.03 -6.32 -12.62
N SER A 69 -22.19 -7.16 -13.26
CA SER A 69 -20.90 -7.57 -12.71
C SER A 69 -19.96 -6.38 -12.47
N ILE A 70 -19.81 -5.48 -13.45
CA ILE A 70 -18.96 -4.29 -13.32
C ILE A 70 -19.46 -3.38 -12.19
N ASN A 71 -20.77 -3.21 -12.06
CA ASN A 71 -21.37 -2.41 -10.99
C ASN A 71 -21.12 -3.02 -9.61
N PHE A 72 -21.27 -4.35 -9.46
CA PHE A 72 -20.94 -5.03 -8.20
C PHE A 72 -19.46 -4.93 -7.86
N LEU A 73 -18.56 -5.08 -8.83
CA LEU A 73 -17.12 -4.96 -8.61
C LEU A 73 -16.73 -3.54 -8.19
N ARG A 74 -17.30 -2.53 -8.84
CA ARG A 74 -17.09 -1.12 -8.47
C ARG A 74 -17.60 -0.82 -7.06
N LEU A 75 -18.77 -1.34 -6.71
CA LEU A 75 -19.32 -1.18 -5.36
C LEU A 75 -18.46 -1.91 -4.33
N ALA A 76 -18.02 -3.14 -4.62
CA ALA A 76 -17.14 -3.91 -3.74
C ALA A 76 -15.85 -3.16 -3.43
N SER A 77 -15.17 -2.64 -4.45
CA SER A 77 -13.94 -1.86 -4.30
C SER A 77 -14.15 -0.61 -3.44
N ARG A 78 -15.26 0.11 -3.64
CA ARG A 78 -15.61 1.28 -2.82
C ARG A 78 -15.87 0.91 -1.36
N VAL A 79 -16.62 -0.17 -1.12
CA VAL A 79 -16.92 -0.64 0.24
C VAL A 79 -15.65 -1.13 0.94
N ASP A 80 -14.76 -1.83 0.24
CA ASP A 80 -13.49 -2.31 0.79
C ASP A 80 -12.55 -1.15 1.15
N ALA A 81 -12.48 -0.10 0.30
CA ALA A 81 -11.73 1.11 0.61
C ALA A 81 -12.27 1.81 1.88
N VAL A 82 -13.60 1.89 2.03
CA VAL A 82 -14.22 2.44 3.24
C VAL A 82 -13.93 1.54 4.45
N ALA A 83 -14.03 0.22 4.31
CA ALA A 83 -13.71 -0.73 5.37
C ALA A 83 -12.24 -0.59 5.83
N SER A 84 -11.31 -0.41 4.90
CA SER A 84 -9.89 -0.20 5.20
C SER A 84 -9.65 1.09 5.98
N ARG A 85 -10.28 2.20 5.59
CA ARG A 85 -10.22 3.46 6.34
C ARG A 85 -10.80 3.32 7.76
N VAL A 86 -11.92 2.62 7.90
CA VAL A 86 -12.53 2.34 9.22
C VAL A 86 -11.62 1.45 10.06
N GLN A 87 -10.98 0.43 9.49
CA GLN A 87 -10.00 -0.41 10.18
C GLN A 87 -8.85 0.43 10.73
N THR A 88 -8.25 1.31 9.93
CA THR A 88 -7.18 2.20 10.38
C THR A 88 -7.65 3.09 11.53
N ALA A 89 -8.85 3.66 11.45
CA ALA A 89 -9.41 4.48 12.53
C ALA A 89 -9.65 3.67 13.82
N VAL A 90 -10.12 2.44 13.72
CA VAL A 90 -10.31 1.53 14.87
C VAL A 90 -8.96 1.18 15.51
N THR A 91 -7.95 0.82 14.71
CA THR A 91 -6.60 0.50 15.20
C THR A 91 -5.94 1.71 15.83
N MET A 92 -5.98 2.87 15.17
CA MET A 92 -5.40 4.11 15.70
C MET A 92 -6.02 4.48 17.05
N ARG A 93 -7.34 4.33 17.18
CA ARG A 93 -8.02 4.58 18.45
C ARG A 93 -7.62 3.58 19.54
N ALA A 94 -7.43 2.31 19.21
CA ALA A 94 -6.93 1.31 20.15
C ALA A 94 -5.53 1.70 20.66
N VAL A 95 -4.63 2.12 19.76
CA VAL A 95 -3.30 2.63 20.10
C VAL A 95 -3.39 3.87 20.99
N THR A 96 -4.24 4.86 20.66
CA THR A 96 -4.45 6.06 21.49
C THR A 96 -4.95 5.69 22.89
N ASN A 97 -5.88 4.73 23.01
CA ASN A 97 -6.37 4.27 24.31
C ASN A 97 -5.27 3.58 25.13
N SER A 98 -4.46 2.72 24.50
CA SER A 98 -3.32 2.06 25.15
C SER A 98 -2.29 3.10 25.61
N MET A 99 -1.96 4.07 24.76
CA MET A 99 -1.04 5.15 25.09
C MET A 99 -1.56 6.02 26.23
N ALA A 100 -2.86 6.33 26.26
CA ALA A 100 -3.47 7.03 27.39
C ALA A 100 -3.41 6.23 28.71
N GLY A 101 -3.51 4.90 28.63
CA GLY A 101 -3.30 4.01 29.77
C GLY A 101 -1.84 4.03 30.26
N VAL A 102 -0.89 3.94 29.35
CA VAL A 102 0.56 4.01 29.65
C VAL A 102 0.94 5.36 30.23
N VAL A 103 0.48 6.47 29.66
CA VAL A 103 0.77 7.83 30.17
C VAL A 103 0.21 7.99 31.59
N LYS A 104 -1.00 7.50 31.89
CA LYS A 104 -1.55 7.51 33.25
C LYS A 104 -0.76 6.62 34.22
N GLY A 105 -0.29 5.46 33.75
CA GLY A 105 0.56 4.57 34.54
C GLY A 105 1.91 5.21 34.84
N MET A 106 2.49 5.89 33.84
CA MET A 106 3.75 6.63 33.95
C MET A 106 3.61 7.86 34.85
N ASP A 107 2.51 8.60 34.77
CA ASP A 107 2.22 9.75 35.64
C ASP A 107 2.14 9.34 37.12
N LYS A 108 1.47 8.21 37.42
CA LYS A 108 1.48 7.60 38.75
C LYS A 108 2.86 7.09 39.18
N ALA A 109 3.62 6.48 38.27
CA ALA A 109 4.97 6.02 38.55
C ALA A 109 5.93 7.19 38.83
N MET A 110 5.82 8.29 38.09
CA MET A 110 6.58 9.52 38.29
C MET A 110 6.22 10.22 39.61
N GLN A 111 4.96 10.17 40.07
CA GLN A 111 4.61 10.64 41.42
C GLN A 111 5.28 9.83 42.54
N SER A 112 5.62 8.56 42.28
CA SER A 112 6.35 7.69 43.22
C SER A 112 7.87 7.66 43.01
N MET A 113 8.37 8.21 41.90
CA MET A 113 9.80 8.26 41.57
C MET A 113 10.40 9.60 42.00
N ASN A 114 11.30 9.53 42.99
CA ASN A 114 12.09 10.66 43.44
C ASN A 114 12.94 11.21 42.28
N LEU A 115 13.02 12.54 42.13
CA LEU A 115 13.75 13.25 41.06
C LEU A 115 15.19 12.74 40.86
N GLU A 116 15.80 12.23 41.92
CA GLU A 116 17.16 11.67 41.95
C GLU A 116 17.29 10.34 41.18
N GLN A 117 16.25 9.50 41.16
CA GLN A 117 16.21 8.30 40.32
C GLN A 117 15.94 8.65 38.84
N ILE A 118 15.21 9.73 38.56
CA ILE A 118 14.99 10.21 37.19
C ILE A 118 16.30 10.70 36.57
N SER A 119 17.15 11.40 37.33
CA SER A 119 18.50 11.77 36.86
C SER A 119 19.34 10.55 36.50
N MET A 120 19.37 9.52 37.36
CA MET A 120 20.09 8.27 37.11
C MET A 120 19.54 7.47 35.91
N VAL A 121 18.23 7.52 35.68
CA VAL A 121 17.60 6.84 34.54
C VAL A 121 17.84 7.60 33.25
N MET A 122 17.90 8.95 33.28
CA MET A 122 18.27 9.75 32.11
C MET A 122 19.74 9.54 31.71
N ASP A 123 20.67 9.48 32.67
CA ASP A 123 22.08 9.17 32.39
C ASP A 123 22.23 7.76 31.77
N LYS A 124 21.45 6.78 32.26
CA LYS A 124 21.41 5.42 31.67
C LYS A 124 20.71 5.36 30.32
N PHE A 125 19.71 6.20 30.09
CA PHE A 125 19.01 6.28 28.80
C PHE A 125 19.93 6.86 27.74
N GLU A 126 20.71 7.89 28.06
CA GLU A 126 21.68 8.50 27.16
C GLU A 126 22.78 7.49 26.77
N GLN A 127 23.31 6.73 27.74
CA GLN A 127 24.22 5.61 27.45
C GLN A 127 23.60 4.54 26.56
N GLN A 128 22.37 4.08 26.85
CA GLN A 128 21.73 3.06 26.02
C GLN A 128 21.36 3.56 24.62
N PHE A 129 21.04 4.84 24.47
CA PHE A 129 20.73 5.42 23.17
C PHE A 129 21.99 5.58 22.32
N GLU A 130 23.11 5.98 22.92
CA GLU A 130 24.41 6.05 22.27
C GLU A 130 24.89 4.64 21.84
N ASP A 131 24.73 3.63 22.71
CA ASP A 131 25.02 2.24 22.36
C ASP A 131 24.13 1.72 21.22
N LEU A 132 22.86 2.12 21.19
CA LEU A 132 21.90 1.69 20.15
C LEU A 132 22.20 2.37 18.81
N ASP A 133 22.61 3.64 18.80
CA ASP A 133 23.08 4.31 17.57
C ASP A 133 24.36 3.67 17.04
N VAL A 134 25.33 3.34 17.91
CA VAL A 134 26.56 2.64 17.51
C VAL A 134 26.26 1.23 17.00
N GLN A 135 25.36 0.50 17.66
CA GLN A 135 24.96 -0.84 17.26
C GLN A 135 24.14 -0.83 15.96
N THR A 136 23.30 0.18 15.74
CA THR A 136 22.54 0.36 14.50
C THR A 136 23.46 0.74 13.35
N ALA A 137 24.42 1.64 13.56
CA ALA A 137 25.42 1.98 12.56
C ALA A 137 26.29 0.76 12.19
N TYR A 138 26.69 -0.06 13.17
CA TYR A 138 27.41 -1.30 12.93
C TYR A 138 26.56 -2.36 12.22
N MET A 139 25.29 -2.49 12.61
CA MET A 139 24.33 -3.39 11.98
C MET A 139 23.98 -2.95 10.56
N GLU A 140 23.81 -1.66 10.29
CA GLU A 140 23.59 -1.10 8.95
C GLU A 140 24.82 -1.27 8.06
N GLY A 141 26.03 -1.14 8.61
CA GLY A 141 27.27 -1.49 7.91
C GLY A 141 27.35 -2.97 7.54
N ALA A 142 27.06 -3.87 8.49
CA ALA A 142 27.13 -5.33 8.27
C ALA A 142 25.96 -5.85 7.39
N MET A 143 24.75 -5.32 7.58
CA MET A 143 23.57 -5.64 6.76
C MET A 143 23.65 -5.00 5.40
N GLY A 144 24.21 -3.80 5.23
CA GLY A 144 24.47 -3.18 3.93
C GLY A 144 25.40 -4.02 3.07
N GLN A 145 26.45 -4.59 3.68
CA GLN A 145 27.37 -5.50 3.01
C GLN A 145 26.73 -6.85 2.65
N THR A 146 25.79 -7.34 3.47
CA THR A 146 25.02 -8.58 3.20
C THR A 146 23.92 -8.35 2.15
N THR A 147 23.24 -7.21 2.18
CA THR A 147 22.14 -6.84 1.26
C THR A 147 22.67 -6.54 -0.14
N ALA A 148 23.86 -5.95 -0.26
CA ALA A 148 24.55 -5.77 -1.54
C ALA A 148 24.84 -7.10 -2.26
N MET A 149 24.98 -8.22 -1.52
CA MET A 149 25.21 -9.55 -2.09
C MET A 149 23.91 -10.26 -2.49
N THR A 150 22.80 -10.02 -1.78
CA THR A 150 21.50 -10.69 -2.06
C THR A 150 20.58 -9.89 -2.98
N THR A 151 20.79 -8.58 -3.08
CA THR A 151 20.02 -7.65 -3.90
C THR A 151 20.98 -6.79 -4.71
N PRO A 152 21.54 -7.29 -5.82
CA PRO A 152 22.43 -6.51 -6.68
C PRO A 152 21.69 -5.27 -7.22
N GLY A 153 22.35 -4.11 -7.20
CA GLY A 153 21.75 -2.84 -7.66
C GLY A 153 21.16 -2.94 -9.07
N ASP A 154 21.83 -3.66 -9.96
CA ASP A 154 21.40 -3.89 -11.35
C ASP A 154 20.00 -4.55 -11.44
N GLN A 155 19.65 -5.46 -10.53
CA GLN A 155 18.33 -6.13 -10.52
C GLN A 155 17.22 -5.21 -9.99
N VAL A 156 17.56 -4.26 -9.12
CA VAL A 156 16.63 -3.25 -8.62
C VAL A 156 16.36 -2.21 -9.70
N ASP A 157 17.38 -1.79 -10.42
CA ASP A 157 17.28 -0.84 -11.53
C ASP A 157 16.49 -1.43 -12.71
N GLU A 158 16.69 -2.72 -13.02
CA GLU A 158 15.90 -3.44 -14.03
C GLU A 158 14.42 -3.52 -13.65
N LEU A 159 14.09 -3.79 -12.37
CA LEU A 159 12.71 -3.80 -11.89
C LEU A 159 12.08 -2.40 -11.92
N ILE A 160 12.82 -1.35 -11.60
CA ILE A 160 12.35 0.04 -11.67
C ILE A 160 12.01 0.41 -13.12
N ASN A 161 12.87 0.04 -14.07
CA ASN A 161 12.63 0.27 -15.49
C ASN A 161 11.40 -0.53 -15.98
N GLN A 162 11.30 -1.82 -15.64
CA GLN A 162 10.13 -2.62 -16.01
C GLN A 162 8.81 -2.04 -15.47
N VAL A 163 8.80 -1.57 -14.22
CA VAL A 163 7.61 -0.95 -13.61
C VAL A 163 7.32 0.43 -14.22
N ALA A 164 8.34 1.19 -14.62
CA ALA A 164 8.18 2.46 -15.33
C ALA A 164 7.57 2.26 -16.74
N ASP A 165 7.98 1.22 -17.45
CA ASP A 165 7.47 0.82 -18.76
C ASP A 165 6.01 0.37 -18.67
N GLU A 166 5.69 -0.50 -17.69
CA GLU A 166 4.34 -1.02 -17.46
C GLU A 166 3.33 0.07 -17.08
N ASN A 167 3.78 1.14 -16.43
CA ASN A 167 2.94 2.29 -16.05
C ASN A 167 2.99 3.45 -17.07
N GLY A 168 3.67 3.28 -18.21
CA GLY A 168 3.77 4.30 -19.26
C GLY A 168 4.48 5.59 -18.81
N LEU A 169 5.29 5.51 -17.76
CA LEU A 169 6.08 6.63 -17.22
C LEU A 169 7.27 6.97 -18.14
N GLU A 170 7.69 6.04 -18.98
CA GLU A 170 8.77 6.19 -19.96
C GLU A 170 8.53 7.36 -20.93
N ARG A 171 7.27 7.60 -21.34
CA ARG A 171 6.93 8.67 -22.29
C ARG A 171 7.03 10.08 -21.70
N GLN A 172 7.16 10.19 -20.37
CA GLN A 172 7.42 11.44 -19.67
C GLN A 172 8.93 11.63 -19.37
N LEU A 173 9.70 10.54 -19.33
CA LEU A 173 11.15 10.54 -19.12
C LEU A 173 11.93 10.73 -20.43
N ASP A 174 11.43 10.22 -21.55
CA ASP A 174 12.11 10.27 -22.87
C ASP A 174 11.80 11.54 -23.71
N MET A 175 11.07 12.51 -23.13
CA MET A 175 10.87 13.83 -23.75
C MET A 175 11.61 14.93 -22.96
N PRO A 176 12.84 15.30 -23.35
CA PRO A 176 13.44 16.54 -22.92
C PRO A 176 12.72 17.69 -23.64
N GLY A 177 11.64 18.22 -23.04
CA GLY A 177 11.10 19.53 -23.46
C GLY A 177 9.58 19.73 -23.57
N ALA A 178 8.72 18.79 -23.15
CA ALA A 178 7.28 19.07 -23.10
C ALA A 178 6.88 19.70 -21.75
N ASN A 179 6.95 21.02 -21.76
CA ASN A 179 6.61 21.94 -20.67
C ASN A 179 5.20 21.65 -20.08
N LEU A 180 5.15 21.00 -18.91
CA LEU A 180 4.04 21.16 -17.97
C LEU A 180 4.61 21.89 -16.74
N GLY A 181 4.42 23.20 -16.77
CA GLY A 181 5.00 24.11 -15.80
C GLY A 181 4.59 23.83 -14.35
N ASN A 182 5.53 24.19 -13.48
CA ASN A 182 5.42 24.33 -12.03
C ASN A 182 5.15 23.05 -11.24
N LEU A 183 6.22 22.43 -10.70
CA LEU A 183 6.28 22.17 -9.24
C LEU A 183 7.57 21.58 -8.64
N VAL A 184 8.67 21.30 -9.34
CA VAL A 184 9.95 21.09 -8.61
C VAL A 184 11.17 21.37 -9.49
N SER A 185 11.77 22.53 -9.24
CA SER A 185 13.14 22.82 -9.64
C SER A 185 14.05 22.10 -8.64
N GLY A 186 14.90 21.17 -9.06
CA GLY A 186 15.82 20.54 -8.10
C GLY A 186 16.77 19.42 -8.52
N THR A 187 16.57 18.67 -9.62
CA THR A 187 17.32 17.38 -9.74
C THR A 187 18.02 17.12 -11.08
N ALA A 188 18.07 18.06 -12.01
CA ALA A 188 18.77 17.85 -13.29
C ALA A 188 20.31 17.95 -13.20
N SER A 189 20.86 18.31 -12.03
CA SER A 189 22.31 18.51 -11.85
C SER A 189 23.08 17.27 -11.39
N THR A 190 22.43 16.23 -10.88
CA THR A 190 23.11 15.11 -10.21
C THR A 190 23.60 14.01 -11.15
N VAL A 191 22.97 13.82 -12.31
CA VAL A 191 23.32 12.73 -13.24
C VAL A 191 24.59 13.06 -14.04
N LYS A 192 24.81 14.32 -14.41
CA LYS A 192 26.05 14.72 -15.11
C LYS A 192 27.28 14.73 -14.21
N GLU A 193 27.10 15.01 -12.91
CA GLU A 193 28.22 15.00 -11.96
C GLU A 193 28.69 13.57 -11.64
N GLN A 194 27.80 12.58 -11.65
CA GLN A 194 28.17 11.18 -11.39
C GLN A 194 29.02 10.57 -12.51
N ASP A 195 28.70 10.84 -13.78
CA ASP A 195 29.50 10.37 -14.91
C ASP A 195 30.91 11.01 -14.94
N GLU A 196 31.00 12.31 -14.67
CA GLU A 196 32.29 13.02 -14.62
C GLU A 196 33.17 12.56 -13.43
N LEU A 197 32.57 12.27 -12.27
CA LEU A 197 33.30 11.75 -11.11
C LEU A 197 33.81 10.33 -11.35
N GLY A 198 33.02 9.47 -12.01
CA GLY A 198 33.43 8.13 -12.42
C GLY A 198 34.63 8.15 -13.35
N GLU A 199 34.63 9.07 -14.32
CA GLU A 199 35.76 9.23 -15.24
C GLU A 199 37.01 9.80 -14.55
N ARG A 200 36.85 10.72 -13.59
CA ARG A 200 37.97 11.27 -12.79
C ARG A 200 38.60 10.23 -11.86
N LEU A 201 37.78 9.39 -11.22
CA LEU A 201 38.26 8.29 -10.37
C LEU A 201 38.96 7.20 -11.19
N ALA A 202 38.47 6.90 -12.39
CA ALA A 202 39.13 5.97 -13.31
C ALA A 202 40.52 6.49 -13.75
N ARG A 203 40.66 7.80 -14.01
CA ARG A 203 41.95 8.42 -14.33
C ARG A 203 42.93 8.44 -13.14
N LEU A 204 42.44 8.61 -11.91
CA LEU A 204 43.26 8.56 -10.70
C LEU A 204 43.69 7.14 -10.31
N ARG A 205 42.95 6.11 -10.72
CA ARG A 205 43.30 4.70 -10.48
C ARG A 205 44.34 4.16 -11.47
N ASN A 206 44.50 4.83 -12.61
CA ASN A 206 45.43 4.44 -13.68
C ASN A 206 46.74 5.26 -13.66
N MET A 207 47.01 5.95 -12.55
CA MET A 207 48.19 6.77 -12.31
C MET A 207 48.99 6.23 -11.13
#